data_AF-K0PLH5-F1
#
_entry.id   AF-K0PLH5-F1
#
_cell.length_a   1.000
_cell.length_b   1.000
_cell.length_c   1.000
_cell.angle_alpha   90.00
_cell.angle_beta   90.00
_cell.angle_gamma   90.00
#
_symmetry.space_group_name_H-M   'P 1'
#
loop_
_entity.id
_entity.type
_entity.pdbx_description
1 polymer ?
#
loop_
_entity_poly.entity_id
_entity_poly.type
_entity_poly.pdbx_seq_one_letter_code
_entity_poly.pdbx_strand_id
1 'polypeptide(L)'
;MSMFEFAGHQLDLQQGRLRKGGLDVRLRPKSLALLTYLLENSGRVVTKDELVSAIWPNVAVTDGSLSQCVTDIRRTLGEGAAQLIRTIPCRGYALDEKLVLRRETPPPPAAICPLGRPSIAVLPFTVAVPGGRHTWIADGIVEDIITALAKIPDLFVTSKNLSFAYRDKVARLPDVALALGVCYVLSGSARVSGHELRLTTELVDARTGGIIWAERFDRHFGQVFAVQDEITSAVVERLKTELLPESRAAATIENHREFDLRIRSSQAALLGRQDG
;
A
#
# COMPACT_ATOMS: atom_id res chain seq x y z
N MET A 1 -0.43 7.82 12.16
CA MET A 1 0.46 6.84 11.51
C MET A 1 1.89 7.20 11.90
N SER A 2 2.65 6.32 12.54
CA SER A 2 3.93 6.69 13.16
C SER A 2 5.14 6.06 12.46
N MET A 3 5.98 6.91 11.89
CA MET A 3 7.31 6.56 11.39
C MET A 3 8.34 6.95 12.45
N PHE A 4 9.26 6.07 12.77
CA PHE A 4 10.30 6.35 13.75
C PHE A 4 11.63 6.57 13.05
N GLU A 5 12.31 7.67 13.39
CA GLU A 5 13.63 7.99 12.88
C GLU A 5 14.64 7.99 14.03
N PHE A 6 15.69 7.17 13.90
CA PHE A 6 16.70 6.98 14.94
C PHE A 6 18.00 6.44 14.35
N ALA A 7 19.15 6.93 14.83
CA ALA A 7 20.48 6.48 14.38
C ALA A 7 20.65 6.43 12.84
N GLY A 8 20.05 7.36 12.10
CA GLY A 8 20.07 7.39 10.63
C GLY A 8 19.22 6.32 9.94
N HIS A 9 18.38 5.62 10.70
CA HIS A 9 17.42 4.62 10.21
C HIS A 9 16.00 5.14 10.35
N GLN A 10 15.13 4.65 9.46
CA GLN A 10 13.70 4.93 9.45
C GLN A 10 12.95 3.60 9.56
N LEU A 11 12.07 3.47 10.55
CA LEU A 11 11.18 2.32 10.70
C LEU A 11 9.75 2.73 10.36
N ASP A 12 9.18 2.05 9.37
CA ASP A 12 7.76 2.11 9.05
C ASP A 12 7.03 0.97 9.79
N LEU A 13 6.21 1.33 10.78
CA LEU A 13 5.45 0.37 11.58
C LEU A 13 4.31 -0.31 10.80
N GLN A 14 3.77 0.32 9.75
CA GLN A 14 2.73 -0.30 8.93
C GLN A 14 3.30 -1.34 7.97
N GLN A 15 4.44 -1.03 7.35
CA GLN A 15 5.09 -1.93 6.41
C GLN A 15 6.00 -2.96 7.10
N GLY A 16 6.36 -2.73 8.36
CA GLY A 16 7.33 -3.56 9.08
C GLY A 16 8.70 -3.53 8.41
N ARG A 17 9.13 -2.35 7.92
CA ARG A 17 10.37 -2.20 7.15
C ARG A 17 11.31 -1.19 7.79
N LEU A 18 12.55 -1.61 7.99
CA LEU A 18 13.65 -0.75 8.42
C LEU A 18 14.41 -0.26 7.18
N ARG A 19 14.66 1.04 7.10
CA ARG A 19 15.42 1.68 6.01
C ARG A 19 16.61 2.46 6.55
N LYS A 20 17.70 2.52 5.79
CA LYS A 20 18.87 3.38 6.06
C LYS A 20 19.22 4.13 4.78
N GLY A 21 19.20 5.46 4.82
CA GLY A 21 19.44 6.29 3.62
C GLY A 21 18.52 5.95 2.43
N GLY A 22 17.28 5.51 2.70
CA GLY A 22 16.31 5.10 1.67
C GLY A 22 16.41 3.66 1.18
N LEU A 23 17.43 2.89 1.59
CA LEU A 23 17.58 1.47 1.25
C LEU A 23 16.95 0.57 2.32
N ASP A 24 16.21 -0.45 1.89
CA ASP A 24 15.63 -1.45 2.80
C ASP A 24 16.74 -2.28 3.45
N VAL A 25 16.76 -2.28 4.78
CA VAL A 25 17.70 -3.05 5.60
C VAL A 25 16.97 -4.26 6.16
N ARG A 26 17.43 -5.46 5.79
CA ARG A 26 16.82 -6.70 6.27
C ARG A 26 17.14 -6.94 7.74
N LEU A 27 16.08 -7.11 8.52
CA LEU A 27 16.11 -7.58 9.91
C LEU A 27 15.32 -8.88 10.03
N ARG A 28 15.71 -9.77 10.94
CA ARG A 28 14.91 -10.98 11.20
C ARG A 28 13.52 -10.60 11.74
N PRO A 29 12.44 -11.32 11.40
CA PRO A 29 11.08 -10.95 11.81
C PRO A 29 10.91 -10.76 13.32
N LYS A 30 11.51 -11.64 14.14
CA LYS A 30 11.46 -11.54 15.61
C LYS A 30 12.26 -10.37 16.16
N SER A 31 13.43 -10.09 15.58
CA SER A 31 14.22 -8.89 15.92
C SER A 31 13.46 -7.61 15.55
N LEU A 32 12.68 -7.63 14.46
CA LEU A 32 11.88 -6.49 14.03
C LEU A 32 10.69 -6.27 14.96
N ALA A 33 9.98 -7.33 15.32
CA ALA A 33 8.90 -7.28 16.31
C ALA A 33 9.40 -6.73 17.66
N LEU A 34 10.60 -7.14 18.10
CA LEU A 34 11.22 -6.61 19.32
C LEU A 34 11.50 -5.11 19.23
N LEU A 35 12.07 -4.66 18.10
CA LEU A 35 12.36 -3.24 17.87
C LEU A 35 11.07 -2.41 17.83
N THR A 36 10.03 -2.87 17.13
CA THR A 36 8.71 -2.24 17.08
C THR A 36 8.13 -2.07 18.47
N TYR A 37 8.12 -3.15 19.27
CA TYR A 37 7.57 -3.12 20.62
C TYR A 37 8.32 -2.15 21.55
N LEU A 38 9.66 -2.10 21.45
CA LEU A 38 10.46 -1.14 22.22
C LEU A 38 10.23 0.32 21.78
N LEU A 39 9.94 0.57 20.51
CA LEU A 39 9.64 1.91 19.99
C LEU A 39 8.26 2.40 20.42
N GLU A 40 7.25 1.52 20.43
CA GLU A 40 5.92 1.84 20.95
C GLU A 40 5.94 2.12 22.46
N ASN A 41 6.92 1.54 23.16
CA ASN A 41 7.13 1.68 24.60
C ASN A 41 8.41 2.47 24.93
N SER A 42 8.81 3.39 24.05
CA SER A 42 9.98 4.24 24.27
C SER A 42 9.86 5.04 25.56
N GLY A 43 10.96 5.27 26.26
CA GLY A 43 10.97 6.07 27.50
C GLY A 43 10.65 5.29 28.78
N ARG A 44 10.22 4.02 28.68
CA ARG A 44 10.08 3.11 29.84
C ARG A 44 11.00 1.89 29.76
N VAL A 45 11.21 1.25 30.91
CA VAL A 45 11.87 -0.06 30.98
C VAL A 45 10.82 -1.13 30.68
N VAL A 46 11.09 -1.95 29.67
CA VAL A 46 10.27 -3.11 29.31
C VAL A 46 10.95 -4.36 29.87
N THR A 47 10.19 -5.18 30.59
CA THR A 47 10.75 -6.36 31.26
C THR A 47 11.01 -7.50 30.27
N LYS A 48 11.87 -8.45 30.64
CA LYS A 48 12.13 -9.62 29.80
C LYS A 48 10.86 -10.47 29.60
N ASP A 49 10.14 -10.74 30.68
CA ASP A 49 8.87 -11.50 30.63
C ASP A 49 7.83 -10.81 29.75
N GLU A 50 7.74 -9.48 29.81
CA GLU A 50 6.85 -8.70 28.96
C GLU A 50 7.23 -8.80 27.48
N LEU A 51 8.52 -8.68 27.14
CA LEU A 51 9.01 -8.85 25.77
C LEU A 51 8.77 -10.28 25.26
N VAL A 52 9.00 -11.29 26.11
CA VAL A 52 8.75 -12.70 25.77
C VAL A 52 7.27 -12.89 25.46
N SER A 53 6.40 -12.44 26.34
CA SER A 53 4.95 -12.58 26.21
C SER A 53 4.42 -11.87 24.95
N ALA A 54 4.92 -10.67 24.66
CA ALA A 54 4.49 -9.88 23.51
C ALA A 54 4.95 -10.46 22.16
N ILE A 55 6.19 -10.94 22.06
CA ILE A 55 6.81 -11.32 20.78
C ILE A 55 6.68 -12.83 20.50
N TRP A 56 6.59 -13.66 21.54
CA TRP A 56 6.45 -15.11 21.47
C TRP A 56 5.23 -15.59 22.27
N PRO A 57 4.01 -15.23 21.86
CA PRO A 57 2.82 -15.77 22.49
C PRO A 57 2.82 -17.29 22.32
N ASN A 58 2.81 -18.02 23.44
CA ASN A 58 2.75 -19.48 23.53
C ASN A 58 4.04 -20.25 23.17
N VAL A 59 5.23 -19.61 23.20
CA VAL A 59 6.51 -20.32 23.02
C VAL A 59 7.42 -20.05 24.22
N ALA A 60 7.85 -21.11 24.90
CA ALA A 60 8.89 -21.02 25.93
C ALA A 60 10.23 -20.69 25.25
N VAL A 61 10.67 -19.44 25.38
CA VAL A 61 11.97 -18.97 24.88
C VAL A 61 12.91 -18.68 26.03
N THR A 62 14.21 -18.79 25.76
CA THR A 62 15.25 -18.50 26.76
C THR A 62 15.71 -17.05 26.64
N ASP A 63 16.31 -16.52 27.72
CA ASP A 63 16.97 -15.21 27.73
C ASP A 63 18.01 -15.03 26.60
N GLY A 64 18.58 -16.13 26.11
CA GLY A 64 19.49 -16.14 24.97
C GLY A 64 18.82 -15.69 23.67
N SER A 65 17.55 -16.05 23.45
CA SER A 65 16.78 -15.65 22.25
C SER A 65 16.54 -14.14 22.22
N LEU A 66 16.14 -13.55 23.36
CA LEU A 66 16.02 -12.09 23.51
C LEU A 66 17.35 -11.38 23.28
N SER A 67 18.41 -11.87 23.94
CA SER A 67 19.75 -11.29 23.82
C SER A 67 20.25 -11.33 22.38
N GLN A 68 19.96 -12.40 21.63
CA GLN A 68 20.31 -12.52 20.23
C GLN A 68 19.51 -11.54 19.36
N CYS A 69 18.21 -11.34 19.60
CA CYS A 69 17.42 -10.32 18.90
C CYS A 69 17.96 -8.91 19.13
N VAL A 70 18.33 -8.57 20.37
CA VAL A 70 18.96 -7.27 20.68
C VAL A 70 20.31 -7.12 20.01
N THR A 71 21.10 -8.20 19.94
CA THR A 71 22.41 -8.21 19.28
C THR A 71 22.29 -7.95 17.78
N ASP A 72 21.32 -8.58 17.14
CA ASP A 72 21.02 -8.33 15.72
C ASP A 72 20.62 -6.89 15.46
N ILE A 73 19.71 -6.34 16.27
CA ILE A 73 19.27 -4.95 16.15
C ILE A 73 20.49 -4.03 16.27
N ARG A 74 21.34 -4.24 17.27
CA ARG A 74 22.55 -3.44 17.47
C ARG A 74 23.51 -3.53 16.29
N ARG A 75 23.71 -4.73 15.75
CA ARG A 75 24.57 -4.95 14.57
C ARG A 75 24.02 -4.21 13.35
N THR A 76 22.72 -4.24 13.15
CA THR A 76 22.08 -3.59 12.00
C THR A 76 22.09 -2.07 12.11
N LEU A 77 21.85 -1.53 13.31
CA LEU A 77 21.82 -0.09 13.53
C LEU A 77 23.22 0.54 13.55
N GLY A 78 24.25 -0.21 13.91
CA GLY A 78 25.64 0.26 13.89
C GLY A 78 25.96 1.19 15.06
N GLU A 79 26.75 2.23 14.81
CA GLU A 79 27.15 3.18 15.86
C GLU A 79 25.94 3.90 16.47
N GLY A 80 25.93 4.04 17.80
CA GLY A 80 24.81 4.61 18.57
C GLY A 80 23.72 3.61 18.98
N ALA A 81 23.71 2.39 18.44
CA ALA A 81 22.68 1.40 18.77
C ALA A 81 22.69 0.95 20.24
N ALA A 82 23.86 0.93 20.87
CA ALA A 82 24.00 0.61 22.29
C ALA A 82 23.46 1.72 23.21
N GLN A 83 23.47 2.98 22.73
CA GLN A 83 22.89 4.11 23.44
C GLN A 83 21.36 4.14 23.25
N LEU A 84 20.89 3.76 22.06
CA LEU A 84 19.48 3.65 21.73
C LEU A 84 18.77 2.57 22.55
N ILE A 85 19.28 1.33 22.55
CA ILE A 85 18.70 0.21 23.30
C ILE A 85 19.64 -0.12 24.46
N ARG A 86 19.28 0.35 25.65
CA ARG A 86 20.04 0.09 26.88
C ARG A 86 19.56 -1.18 27.53
N THR A 87 20.52 -1.99 27.97
CA THR A 87 20.24 -3.15 28.81
C THR A 87 20.27 -2.70 30.26
N ILE A 88 19.16 -2.85 30.97
CA ILE A 88 19.04 -2.53 32.38
C ILE A 88 19.22 -3.84 33.16
N PRO A 89 20.33 -4.00 33.92
CA PRO A 89 20.60 -5.23 34.65
C PRO A 89 19.41 -5.66 35.50
N CYS A 90 19.09 -6.95 35.46
CA CYS A 90 17.99 -7.59 36.21
C CYS A 90 16.58 -7.03 35.98
N ARG A 91 16.39 -6.05 35.08
CA ARG A 91 15.08 -5.46 34.79
C ARG A 91 14.61 -5.71 33.37
N GLY A 92 15.50 -5.60 32.37
CA GLY A 92 15.14 -5.79 30.97
C GLY A 92 15.82 -4.79 30.05
N TYR A 93 15.06 -4.21 29.13
CA TYR A 93 15.58 -3.30 28.12
C TYR A 93 14.80 -2.00 28.12
N ALA A 94 15.50 -0.90 27.87
CA ALA A 94 14.90 0.42 27.75
C ALA A 94 15.38 1.06 26.45
N LEU A 95 14.44 1.61 25.70
CA LEU A 95 14.75 2.41 24.53
C LEU A 95 14.72 3.90 24.91
N ASP A 96 15.79 4.62 24.56
CA ASP A 96 15.91 6.04 24.88
C ASP A 96 15.08 6.89 23.91
N GLU A 97 13.98 7.44 24.41
CA GLU A 97 13.08 8.30 23.64
C GLU A 97 13.78 9.54 23.06
N LYS A 98 14.83 10.05 23.71
CA LYS A 98 15.53 11.26 23.25
C LYS A 98 16.33 11.02 21.97
N LEU A 99 16.66 9.76 21.71
CA LEU A 99 17.36 9.31 20.50
C LEU A 99 16.39 8.86 19.41
N VAL A 100 15.09 8.95 19.65
CA VAL A 100 14.03 8.56 18.72
C VAL A 100 13.17 9.76 18.39
N LEU A 101 13.28 10.22 17.16
CA LEU A 101 12.34 11.17 16.62
C LEU A 101 11.12 10.39 16.15
N ARG A 102 10.04 10.47 16.93
CA ARG A 102 8.72 10.10 16.44
C ARG A 102 8.31 11.13 15.42
N ARG A 103 8.53 10.84 14.14
CA ARG A 103 7.80 11.52 13.09
C ARG A 103 6.40 10.90 13.11
N GLU A 104 5.43 11.68 13.55
CA GLU A 104 4.11 11.49 12.95
C GLU A 104 4.36 11.56 11.46
N THR A 105 4.19 10.44 10.76
CA THR A 105 4.05 10.50 9.32
C THR A 105 2.94 11.53 9.16
N PRO A 106 3.18 12.68 8.49
CA PRO A 106 2.07 13.54 8.16
C PRO A 106 1.04 12.60 7.53
N PRO A 107 -0.23 12.61 7.97
CA PRO A 107 -1.24 11.83 7.27
C PRO A 107 -0.99 12.05 5.78
N PRO A 108 -0.92 10.98 4.95
CA PRO A 108 -0.64 11.11 3.52
C PRO A 108 -1.43 12.32 3.06
N PRO A 109 -0.75 13.36 2.52
CA PRO A 109 -1.18 14.75 2.64
C PRO A 109 -2.69 14.79 2.56
N ALA A 110 -3.35 15.28 3.62
CA ALA A 110 -4.81 15.35 3.72
C ALA A 110 -5.44 16.29 2.65
N ALA A 111 -4.75 16.50 1.53
CA ALA A 111 -5.09 17.36 0.43
C ALA A 111 -4.71 16.73 -0.92
N ILE A 112 -4.96 15.44 -1.14
CA ILE A 112 -5.14 14.95 -2.54
C ILE A 112 -6.61 15.03 -3.00
N CYS A 113 -7.47 15.63 -2.17
CA CYS A 113 -8.80 16.08 -2.51
C CYS A 113 -8.84 17.62 -2.40
N PRO A 114 -8.40 18.38 -3.42
CA PRO A 114 -8.39 19.84 -3.38
C PRO A 114 -9.78 20.46 -3.10
N LEU A 115 -10.84 19.66 -3.25
CA LEU A 115 -12.23 20.11 -3.25
C LEU A 115 -13.12 19.38 -2.22
N GLY A 116 -12.54 18.58 -1.31
CA GLY A 116 -13.32 17.83 -0.30
C GLY A 116 -14.27 16.76 -0.90
N ARG A 117 -14.11 16.45 -2.19
CA ARG A 117 -14.94 15.52 -2.97
C ARG A 117 -14.03 14.54 -3.72
N PRO A 118 -14.42 13.27 -3.92
CA PRO A 118 -13.55 12.25 -4.54
C PRO A 118 -12.95 12.74 -5.86
N SER A 119 -11.67 12.46 -6.07
CA SER A 119 -10.91 12.91 -7.25
C SER A 119 -10.18 11.73 -7.91
N ILE A 120 -10.28 11.62 -9.23
CA ILE A 120 -9.71 10.51 -10.02
C ILE A 120 -8.94 11.00 -11.24
N ALA A 121 -7.80 10.37 -11.53
CA ALA A 121 -7.14 10.43 -12.83
C ALA A 121 -7.21 9.08 -13.53
N VAL A 122 -7.37 9.10 -14.86
CA VAL A 122 -7.29 7.91 -15.69
C VAL A 122 -6.03 7.99 -16.53
N LEU A 123 -5.07 7.12 -16.23
CA LEU A 123 -3.79 7.10 -16.95
C LEU A 123 -3.93 6.37 -18.29
N PRO A 124 -3.08 6.71 -19.28
CA PRO A 124 -2.98 5.93 -20.51
C PRO A 124 -2.73 4.46 -20.19
N PHE A 125 -3.55 3.58 -20.77
CA PHE A 125 -3.32 2.15 -20.61
C PHE A 125 -2.05 1.74 -21.34
N THR A 126 -1.26 0.90 -20.65
CA THR A 126 -0.06 0.32 -21.23
C THR A 126 -0.44 -0.62 -22.36
N VAL A 127 0.25 -0.51 -23.49
CA VAL A 127 0.05 -1.38 -24.66
C VAL A 127 1.35 -2.12 -24.96
N ALA A 128 1.25 -3.29 -25.58
CA ALA A 128 2.42 -4.11 -25.89
C ALA A 128 3.44 -3.39 -26.80
N VAL A 129 2.96 -2.54 -27.71
CA VAL A 129 3.79 -1.70 -28.59
C VAL A 129 3.27 -0.27 -28.54
N PRO A 130 3.91 0.63 -27.77
CA PRO A 130 3.55 2.05 -27.73
C PRO A 130 3.61 2.69 -29.13
N GLY A 131 2.60 3.50 -29.48
CA GLY A 131 2.50 4.13 -30.80
C GLY A 131 2.13 3.16 -31.93
N GLY A 132 1.88 1.88 -31.64
CA GLY A 132 1.44 0.89 -32.61
C GLY A 132 -0.01 1.08 -33.07
N ARG A 133 -0.40 0.33 -34.11
CA ARG A 133 -1.72 0.39 -34.79
C ARG A 133 -2.94 0.26 -33.88
N HIS A 134 -2.79 -0.26 -32.66
CA HIS A 134 -3.89 -0.48 -31.71
C HIS A 134 -3.84 0.45 -30.49
N THR A 135 -2.88 1.38 -30.41
CA THR A 135 -2.78 2.34 -29.29
C THR A 135 -3.99 3.25 -29.25
N TRP A 136 -4.53 3.63 -30.42
CA TRP A 136 -5.67 4.53 -30.51
C TRP A 136 -6.96 3.95 -29.89
N ILE A 137 -7.15 2.62 -29.87
CA ILE A 137 -8.33 2.02 -29.23
C ILE A 137 -8.19 2.08 -27.70
N ALA A 138 -6.99 1.84 -27.16
CA ALA A 138 -6.72 2.03 -25.74
C ALA A 138 -6.90 3.51 -25.32
N ASP A 139 -6.40 4.43 -26.13
CA ASP A 139 -6.52 5.88 -25.89
C ASP A 139 -7.97 6.37 -25.99
N GLY A 140 -8.74 5.83 -26.94
CA GLY A 140 -10.16 6.10 -27.08
C GLY A 140 -10.97 5.63 -25.87
N ILE A 141 -10.71 4.40 -25.39
CA ILE A 141 -11.34 3.90 -24.15
C ILE A 141 -11.01 4.81 -22.96
N VAL A 142 -9.76 5.23 -22.80
CA VAL A 142 -9.38 6.15 -21.72
C VAL A 142 -10.10 7.49 -21.83
N GLU A 143 -10.20 8.05 -23.03
CA GLU A 143 -10.90 9.32 -23.28
C GLU A 143 -12.40 9.23 -22.99
N ASP A 144 -13.04 8.13 -23.37
CA ASP A 144 -14.46 7.90 -23.11
C ASP A 144 -14.73 7.68 -21.62
N ILE A 145 -13.85 6.95 -20.91
CA ILE A 145 -13.94 6.81 -19.46
C ILE A 145 -13.81 8.19 -18.79
N ILE A 146 -12.81 9.01 -19.16
CA ILE A 146 -12.66 10.37 -18.61
C ILE A 146 -13.94 11.19 -18.87
N THR A 147 -14.46 11.14 -20.09
CA THR A 147 -15.67 11.88 -20.50
C THR A 147 -16.91 11.42 -19.74
N ALA A 148 -17.08 10.12 -19.54
CA ALA A 148 -18.20 9.55 -18.81
C ALA A 148 -18.11 9.82 -17.30
N LEU A 149 -16.93 9.72 -16.70
CA LEU A 149 -16.69 10.05 -15.30
C LEU A 149 -16.89 11.54 -15.02
N ALA A 150 -16.51 12.42 -15.95
CA ALA A 150 -16.66 13.87 -15.80
C ALA A 150 -18.14 14.32 -15.74
N LYS A 151 -19.08 13.48 -16.16
CA LYS A 151 -20.53 13.72 -16.04
C LYS A 151 -21.09 13.38 -14.66
N ILE A 152 -20.31 12.70 -13.80
CA ILE A 152 -20.75 12.29 -12.46
C ILE A 152 -20.69 13.50 -11.53
N PRO A 153 -21.80 13.89 -10.88
CA PRO A 153 -21.78 14.94 -9.88
C PRO A 153 -20.88 14.55 -8.71
N ASP A 154 -20.24 15.54 -8.08
CA ASP A 154 -19.35 15.36 -6.93
C ASP A 154 -18.07 14.53 -7.16
N LEU A 155 -17.80 14.09 -8.40
CA LEU A 155 -16.52 13.49 -8.78
C LEU A 155 -15.64 14.51 -9.52
N PHE A 156 -14.44 14.76 -9.01
CA PHE A 156 -13.44 15.52 -9.74
C PHE A 156 -12.63 14.59 -10.65
N VAL A 157 -12.54 14.90 -11.94
CA VAL A 157 -11.78 14.11 -12.92
C VAL A 157 -10.69 14.97 -13.53
N THR A 158 -9.46 14.46 -13.54
CA THR A 158 -8.33 15.15 -14.17
C THR A 158 -8.43 15.10 -15.70
N SER A 159 -8.00 16.18 -16.36
CA SER A 159 -8.04 16.25 -17.82
C SER A 159 -7.16 15.19 -18.48
N LYS A 160 -7.56 14.79 -19.70
CA LYS A 160 -6.80 13.88 -20.56
C LYS A 160 -5.35 14.35 -20.75
N ASN A 161 -5.15 15.63 -21.05
CA ASN A 161 -3.82 16.18 -21.33
C ASN A 161 -2.84 16.04 -20.15
N LEU A 162 -3.32 16.26 -18.93
CA LEU A 162 -2.50 16.09 -17.72
C LEU A 162 -2.19 14.61 -17.46
N SER A 163 -3.18 13.73 -17.63
CA SER A 163 -2.98 12.29 -17.45
C SER A 163 -2.03 11.70 -18.50
N PHE A 164 -2.12 12.16 -19.75
CA PHE A 164 -1.29 11.69 -20.87
C PHE A 164 0.16 12.17 -20.76
N ALA A 165 0.46 13.18 -19.95
CA ALA A 165 1.84 13.57 -19.63
C ALA A 165 2.63 12.48 -18.89
N TYR A 166 1.94 11.45 -18.38
CA TYR A 166 2.54 10.28 -17.71
C TYR A 166 2.63 9.04 -18.60
N ARG A 167 2.30 9.17 -19.89
CA ARG A 167 2.53 8.10 -20.88
C ARG A 167 3.99 7.66 -20.87
N ASP A 168 4.19 6.33 -20.80
CA ASP A 168 5.50 5.66 -20.87
C ASP A 168 6.52 6.11 -19.81
N LYS A 169 6.08 6.81 -18.75
CA LYS A 169 6.94 7.19 -17.62
C LYS A 169 6.93 6.10 -16.57
N VAL A 170 8.12 5.72 -16.12
CA VAL A 170 8.30 4.86 -14.94
C VAL A 170 8.16 5.75 -13.70
N ALA A 171 6.93 5.94 -13.23
CA ALA A 171 6.61 6.66 -12.01
C ALA A 171 5.74 5.79 -11.10
N ARG A 172 5.88 5.92 -9.78
CA ARG A 172 4.98 5.22 -8.85
C ARG A 172 3.62 5.92 -8.86
N LEU A 173 2.53 5.15 -8.85
CA LEU A 173 1.17 5.69 -8.90
C LEU A 173 0.87 6.74 -7.79
N PRO A 174 1.37 6.59 -6.54
CA PRO A 174 1.20 7.65 -5.53
C PRO A 174 1.86 8.99 -5.90
N ASP A 175 3.03 8.95 -6.55
CA ASP A 175 3.74 10.16 -6.98
C ASP A 175 2.98 10.87 -8.13
N VAL A 176 2.43 10.07 -9.06
CA VAL A 176 1.59 10.56 -10.15
C VAL A 176 0.30 11.20 -9.61
N ALA A 177 -0.35 10.54 -8.66
CA ALA A 177 -1.57 11.03 -8.03
C ALA A 177 -1.36 12.36 -7.30
N LEU A 178 -0.25 12.48 -6.58
CA LEU A 178 0.14 13.72 -5.91
C LEU A 178 0.36 14.85 -6.92
N ALA A 179 1.09 14.58 -7.99
CA ALA A 179 1.37 15.56 -9.03
C ALA A 179 0.13 15.97 -9.84
N LEU A 180 -0.86 15.08 -9.95
CA LEU A 180 -2.16 15.35 -10.58
C LEU A 180 -3.21 15.90 -9.62
N GLY A 181 -2.95 15.91 -8.31
CA GLY A 181 -3.90 16.36 -7.29
C GLY A 181 -5.15 15.48 -7.17
N VAL A 182 -5.03 14.16 -7.36
CA VAL A 182 -6.14 13.19 -7.28
C VAL A 182 -5.99 12.11 -6.20
N CYS A 183 -7.10 11.71 -5.56
CA CYS A 183 -7.10 10.64 -4.56
C CYS A 183 -7.03 9.24 -5.15
N TYR A 184 -7.53 9.07 -6.37
CA TYR A 184 -7.61 7.78 -7.05
C TYR A 184 -6.94 7.84 -8.41
N VAL A 185 -6.35 6.72 -8.80
CA VAL A 185 -5.75 6.56 -10.12
C VAL A 185 -6.29 5.28 -10.74
N LEU A 186 -6.94 5.41 -11.89
CA LEU A 186 -7.25 4.27 -12.75
C LEU A 186 -6.06 4.05 -13.68
N SER A 187 -5.49 2.85 -13.65
CA SER A 187 -4.43 2.42 -14.56
C SER A 187 -4.78 1.06 -15.16
N GLY A 188 -4.01 0.62 -16.16
CA GLY A 188 -4.31 -0.63 -16.82
C GLY A 188 -3.40 -0.98 -17.98
N SER A 189 -3.70 -2.12 -18.59
CA SER A 189 -3.05 -2.58 -19.81
C SER A 189 -4.08 -3.05 -20.83
N ALA A 190 -3.85 -2.71 -22.09
CA ALA A 190 -4.64 -3.15 -23.22
C ALA A 190 -3.76 -4.00 -24.14
N ARG A 191 -4.24 -5.20 -24.47
CA ARG A 191 -3.61 -6.09 -25.44
C ARG A 191 -4.60 -6.37 -26.55
N VAL A 192 -4.19 -6.12 -27.78
CA VAL A 192 -5.01 -6.39 -28.96
C VAL A 192 -4.31 -7.44 -29.80
N SER A 193 -5.05 -8.47 -30.20
CA SER A 193 -4.58 -9.52 -31.11
C SER A 193 -5.69 -9.86 -32.09
N GLY A 194 -5.51 -9.54 -33.37
CA GLY A 194 -6.55 -9.71 -34.38
C GLY A 194 -7.82 -8.92 -34.01
N HIS A 195 -8.90 -9.65 -33.73
CA HIS A 195 -10.21 -9.12 -33.31
C HIS A 195 -10.49 -9.31 -31.81
N GLU A 196 -9.48 -9.64 -31.01
CA GLU A 196 -9.60 -9.77 -29.56
C GLU A 196 -8.92 -8.60 -28.85
N LEU A 197 -9.66 -7.99 -27.92
CA LEU A 197 -9.18 -7.00 -26.97
C LEU A 197 -9.22 -7.60 -25.57
N ARG A 198 -8.07 -7.62 -24.92
CA ARG A 198 -7.93 -7.91 -23.50
C ARG A 198 -7.54 -6.63 -22.77
N LEU A 199 -8.45 -6.12 -21.97
CA LEU A 199 -8.21 -4.98 -21.10
C LEU A 199 -8.09 -5.47 -19.66
N THR A 200 -7.09 -5.00 -18.94
CA THR A 200 -6.96 -5.18 -17.49
C THR A 200 -6.88 -3.81 -16.86
N THR A 201 -7.77 -3.51 -15.92
CA THR A 201 -7.86 -2.22 -15.24
C THR A 201 -7.69 -2.40 -13.75
N GLU A 202 -7.05 -1.43 -13.12
CA GLU A 202 -6.90 -1.36 -11.67
C GLU A 202 -7.17 0.06 -11.20
N LEU A 203 -7.96 0.18 -10.14
CA LEU A 203 -8.21 1.41 -9.41
C LEU A 203 -7.37 1.39 -8.14
N VAL A 204 -6.52 2.40 -7.98
CA VAL A 204 -5.58 2.51 -6.86
C VAL A 204 -5.97 3.71 -6.00
N ASP A 205 -5.99 3.50 -4.69
CA ASP A 205 -6.07 4.58 -3.71
C ASP A 205 -4.67 5.15 -3.50
N ALA A 206 -4.45 6.38 -3.96
CA ALA A 206 -3.15 7.03 -3.92
C ALA A 206 -2.65 7.30 -2.49
N ARG A 207 -3.55 7.32 -1.50
CA ARG A 207 -3.21 7.57 -0.09
C ARG A 207 -2.57 6.35 0.55
N THR A 208 -3.00 5.15 0.17
CA THR A 208 -2.53 3.88 0.73
C THR A 208 -1.60 3.13 -0.22
N GLY A 209 -1.63 3.46 -1.51
CA GLY A 209 -1.00 2.69 -2.58
C GLY A 209 -1.70 1.35 -2.84
N GLY A 210 -2.86 1.11 -2.24
CA GLY A 210 -3.61 -0.14 -2.35
C GLY A 210 -4.50 -0.16 -3.59
N ILE A 211 -4.56 -1.32 -4.24
CA ILE A 211 -5.55 -1.61 -5.30
C ILE A 211 -6.89 -1.83 -4.61
N ILE A 212 -7.87 -0.99 -4.91
CA ILE A 212 -9.23 -1.09 -4.37
C ILE A 212 -10.16 -1.88 -5.29
N TRP A 213 -9.89 -1.88 -6.60
CA TRP A 213 -10.59 -2.71 -7.57
C TRP A 213 -9.65 -3.06 -8.71
N ALA A 214 -9.75 -4.29 -9.21
CA ALA A 214 -9.10 -4.69 -10.44
C ALA A 214 -10.01 -5.65 -11.19
N GLU A 215 -10.11 -5.46 -12.51
CA GLU A 215 -10.97 -6.27 -13.36
C GLU A 215 -10.32 -6.50 -14.73
N ARG A 216 -10.70 -7.60 -15.34
CA ARG A 216 -10.24 -7.97 -16.68
C ARG A 216 -11.42 -8.16 -17.59
N PHE A 217 -11.36 -7.50 -18.74
CA PHE A 217 -12.33 -7.59 -19.81
C PHE A 217 -11.69 -8.25 -21.02
N ASP A 218 -12.20 -9.42 -21.38
CA ASP A 218 -11.90 -10.07 -22.65
C ASP A 218 -13.09 -9.82 -23.59
N ARG A 219 -12.83 -9.18 -24.74
CA ARG A 219 -13.85 -8.80 -25.71
C ARG A 219 -13.42 -9.12 -27.13
N HIS A 220 -14.33 -9.73 -27.88
CA HIS A 220 -14.18 -9.88 -29.32
C HIS A 220 -14.87 -8.70 -30.01
N PHE A 221 -14.22 -8.07 -31.00
CA PHE A 221 -14.77 -6.92 -31.70
C PHE A 221 -14.89 -7.15 -33.21
N GLY A 222 -16.12 -7.05 -33.73
CA GLY A 222 -16.38 -6.82 -35.16
C GLY A 222 -16.43 -5.33 -35.51
N GLN A 223 -16.90 -4.50 -34.58
CA GLN A 223 -16.86 -3.04 -34.64
C GLN A 223 -16.21 -2.52 -33.35
N VAL A 224 -15.12 -1.76 -33.48
CA VAL A 224 -14.30 -1.32 -32.34
C VAL A 224 -15.09 -0.41 -31.38
N PHE A 225 -15.92 0.48 -31.91
CA PHE A 225 -16.69 1.44 -31.12
C PHE A 225 -17.70 0.78 -30.17
N ALA A 226 -18.36 -0.31 -30.60
CA ALA A 226 -19.31 -1.01 -29.73
C ALA A 226 -18.63 -1.60 -28.49
N VAL A 227 -17.42 -2.14 -28.65
CA VAL A 227 -16.63 -2.67 -27.53
C VAL A 227 -16.10 -1.55 -26.64
N GLN A 228 -15.74 -0.41 -27.23
CA GLN A 228 -15.34 0.79 -26.48
C GLN A 228 -16.49 1.32 -25.60
N ASP A 229 -17.71 1.42 -26.12
CA ASP A 229 -18.89 1.83 -25.37
C ASP A 229 -19.24 0.86 -24.22
N GLU A 230 -19.17 -0.45 -24.50
CA GLU A 230 -19.44 -1.50 -23.51
C GLU A 230 -18.43 -1.47 -22.37
N ILE A 231 -17.13 -1.43 -22.70
CA ILE A 231 -16.05 -1.36 -21.71
C ILE A 231 -16.16 -0.08 -20.89
N THR A 232 -16.39 1.06 -21.54
CA THR A 232 -16.53 2.34 -20.85
C THR A 232 -17.67 2.29 -19.85
N SER A 233 -18.84 1.78 -20.26
CA SER A 233 -20.00 1.64 -19.40
C SER A 233 -19.72 0.71 -18.21
N ALA A 234 -19.11 -0.46 -18.47
CA ALA A 234 -18.77 -1.43 -17.43
C ALA A 234 -17.80 -0.85 -16.40
N VAL A 235 -16.73 -0.19 -16.85
CA VAL A 235 -15.74 0.44 -15.96
C VAL A 235 -16.38 1.57 -15.15
N VAL A 236 -17.13 2.47 -15.79
CA VAL A 236 -17.75 3.62 -15.12
C VAL A 236 -18.76 3.20 -14.06
N GLU A 237 -19.58 2.18 -14.34
CA GLU A 237 -20.54 1.65 -13.35
C GLU A 237 -19.82 1.07 -12.14
N ARG A 238 -18.73 0.31 -12.33
CA ARG A 238 -17.90 -0.19 -11.22
C ARG A 238 -17.25 0.95 -10.43
N LEU A 239 -16.71 1.95 -11.12
CA LEU A 239 -16.05 3.09 -10.48
C LEU A 239 -17.02 3.93 -9.64
N LYS A 240 -18.26 4.12 -10.09
CA LYS A 240 -19.30 4.79 -9.28
C LYS A 240 -19.51 4.07 -7.96
N THR A 241 -19.61 2.74 -7.99
CA THR A 241 -19.76 1.93 -6.77
C THR A 241 -18.58 2.09 -5.83
N GLU A 242 -17.34 2.12 -6.32
CA GLU A 242 -16.15 2.18 -5.47
C GLU A 242 -15.78 3.58 -4.96
N LEU A 243 -16.17 4.63 -5.68
CA LEU A 243 -15.71 6.01 -5.44
C LEU A 243 -16.69 6.87 -4.65
N LEU A 244 -18.00 6.59 -4.71
CA LEU A 244 -19.01 7.44 -4.10
C LEU A 244 -19.20 7.15 -2.59
N PRO A 245 -19.41 8.19 -1.74
CA PRO A 245 -19.45 8.06 -0.28
C PRO A 245 -20.51 7.10 0.26
N GLU A 246 -21.70 7.04 -0.37
CA GLU A 246 -22.81 6.18 0.05
C GLU A 246 -22.42 4.68 0.02
N SER A 247 -21.57 4.28 -0.92
CA SER A 247 -21.09 2.91 -1.08
C SER A 247 -19.94 2.54 -0.13
N ARG A 248 -19.08 3.52 0.23
CA ARG A 248 -17.95 3.30 1.14
C ARG A 248 -18.33 3.24 2.61
N ALA A 249 -19.42 3.93 3.00
CA ALA A 249 -19.94 3.84 4.37
C ALA A 249 -20.36 2.41 4.74
N ALA A 250 -20.90 1.65 3.77
CA ALA A 250 -21.20 0.24 3.93
C ALA A 250 -19.92 -0.64 3.95
N ALA A 251 -18.97 -0.41 3.04
CA ALA A 251 -17.75 -1.22 2.92
C ALA A 251 -16.75 -1.07 4.10
N THR A 252 -16.80 0.06 4.83
CA THR A 252 -15.91 0.29 5.99
C THR A 252 -16.28 -0.58 7.19
N ILE A 253 -17.57 -0.95 7.33
CA ILE A 253 -18.07 -1.81 8.41
C ILE A 253 -17.75 -3.29 8.13
N GLU A 254 -17.72 -3.69 6.85
CA GLU A 254 -17.54 -5.08 6.44
C GLU A 254 -16.05 -5.49 6.36
N ASN A 255 -15.18 -4.59 5.88
CA ASN A 255 -13.73 -4.86 5.77
C ASN A 255 -13.02 -5.06 7.13
N HIS A 256 -13.55 -4.49 8.22
CA HIS A 256 -12.98 -4.70 9.56
C HIS A 256 -13.23 -6.12 10.10
N ARG A 257 -14.28 -6.82 9.63
CA ARG A 257 -14.61 -8.19 10.05
C ARG A 257 -13.93 -9.26 9.18
N GLU A 258 -13.79 -9.01 7.88
CA GLU A 258 -13.14 -9.94 6.95
C GLU A 258 -11.62 -10.05 7.17
N PHE A 259 -10.95 -8.96 7.58
CA PHE A 259 -9.50 -8.99 7.83
C PHE A 259 -9.14 -9.85 9.05
N ASP A 260 -9.95 -9.81 10.11
CA ASP A 260 -9.79 -10.64 11.32
C ASP A 260 -10.01 -12.14 11.04
N LEU A 261 -10.92 -12.48 10.11
CA LEU A 261 -11.19 -13.86 9.71
C LEU A 261 -10.11 -14.45 8.79
N ARG A 262 -9.49 -13.61 7.96
CA ARG A 262 -8.43 -14.05 7.03
C ARG A 262 -7.08 -14.29 7.71
N ILE A 263 -6.78 -13.56 8.79
CA ILE A 263 -5.59 -13.85 9.61
C ILE A 263 -5.77 -15.14 10.43
N ARG A 264 -6.98 -15.43 10.93
CA ARG A 264 -7.25 -16.67 11.69
C ARG A 264 -7.25 -17.94 10.83
N SER A 265 -7.75 -17.87 9.61
CA SER A 265 -7.80 -19.03 8.69
C SER A 265 -6.42 -19.45 8.17
N SER A 266 -5.48 -18.50 8.00
CA SER A 266 -4.11 -18.80 7.54
C SER A 266 -3.25 -19.47 8.63
N GLN A 267 -3.58 -19.29 9.92
CA GLN A 267 -2.86 -19.92 11.03
C GLN A 267 -3.34 -21.35 11.33
N ALA A 268 -4.60 -21.68 11.00
CA ALA A 268 -5.15 -23.03 11.16
C ALA A 268 -4.66 -24.02 10.08
N ALA A 269 -4.33 -23.55 8.88
CA ALA A 269 -3.90 -24.39 7.77
C ALA A 269 -2.45 -24.91 7.88
N LEU A 270 -1.62 -24.30 8.74
CA LEU A 270 -0.21 -24.70 8.93
C LEU A 270 0.01 -25.71 10.07
N LEU A 271 -1.01 -25.95 10.91
CA LEU A 271 -0.94 -26.91 12.03
C LEU A 271 -1.52 -28.30 11.71
N GLY A 272 -2.13 -28.49 10.53
CA GLY A 272 -2.77 -29.76 10.14
C GLY A 272 -1.94 -30.69 9.25
N ARG A 273 -0.63 -30.44 9.09
CA ARG A 273 0.20 -31.17 8.10
C ARG A 273 1.47 -31.83 8.65
N GLN A 274 1.56 -31.95 9.97
CA GLN A 274 2.52 -32.84 10.63
C GLN A 274 1.73 -33.79 11.52
N ASP A 275 1.23 -34.86 10.93
CA ASP A 275 0.93 -36.14 11.59
C ASP A 275 0.48 -37.11 10.49
N GLY A 276 1.45 -37.87 9.98
CA GLY A 276 1.28 -38.86 8.92
C GLY A 276 2.60 -39.54 8.62
#